data_AF-A0A969DPM4-F1
#
_entry.id   AF-A0A969DPM4-F1
#
_cell.length_a   1.000
_cell.length_b   1.000
_cell.length_c   1.000
_cell.angle_alpha   90.00
_cell.angle_beta   90.00
_cell.angle_gamma   90.00
#
_symmetry.space_group_name_H-M   'P 1'
#
loop_
_entity.id
_entity.type
_entity.pdbx_description
1 polymer ?
#
loop_
_entity_poly.entity_id
_entity_poly.type
_entity_poly.pdbx_seq_one_letter_code
_entity_poly.pdbx_strand_id
1 'polypeptide(L)'
;MATQILVALDHSPMSSQIFQEALELSQCLKTELTLVHVLSRGDADSPSLPAMPMMDYYPIYNVSAMDLFEEAWKAYEKKGLEILDSFVKEAQEQGMTVTAQQIEGEPGFAICDHAKKSMLA
;
A
#
# COMPACT_ATOMS: atom_id res chain seq x y z
N MET A 1 -6.11 -9.84 25.12
CA MET A 1 -7.07 -9.43 24.07
C MET A 1 -6.25 -8.72 23.01
N ALA A 2 -6.50 -8.98 21.72
CA ALA A 2 -5.88 -8.20 20.66
C ALA A 2 -6.42 -6.77 20.76
N THR A 3 -5.53 -5.78 20.76
CA THR A 3 -5.89 -4.36 20.87
C THR A 3 -6.16 -3.73 19.51
N GLN A 4 -5.61 -4.32 18.45
CA GLN A 4 -5.60 -3.76 17.10
C GLN A 4 -5.53 -4.89 16.08
N ILE A 5 -6.19 -4.71 14.93
CA ILE A 5 -6.11 -5.60 13.77
C ILE A 5 -5.37 -4.84 12.66
N LEU A 6 -4.29 -5.44 12.16
CA LEU A 6 -3.53 -4.93 11.02
C LEU A 6 -3.95 -5.70 9.76
N VAL A 7 -4.31 -4.98 8.71
CA VAL A 7 -4.73 -5.55 7.43
C VAL A 7 -3.82 -5.03 6.33
N ALA A 8 -3.09 -5.94 5.70
CA ALA A 8 -2.32 -5.63 4.50
C ALA A 8 -3.24 -5.73 3.28
N LEU A 9 -3.27 -4.68 2.48
CA LEU A 9 -4.08 -4.55 1.29
C LEU A 9 -3.18 -4.24 0.10
N ASP A 10 -3.43 -4.93 -1.01
CA ASP A 10 -2.78 -4.76 -2.29
C ASP A 10 -3.83 -4.41 -3.37
N HIS A 11 -3.40 -4.38 -4.62
CA HIS A 11 -4.28 -4.14 -5.76
C HIS A 11 -5.06 -5.39 -6.22
N SER A 12 -5.00 -6.50 -5.48
CA SER A 12 -5.67 -7.73 -5.85
C SER A 12 -7.17 -7.69 -5.49
N PRO A 13 -8.03 -8.41 -6.23
CA PRO A 13 -9.44 -8.57 -5.86
C PRO A 13 -9.65 -9.22 -4.48
N MET A 14 -8.66 -9.96 -3.99
CA MET A 14 -8.71 -10.61 -2.68
C MET A 14 -8.73 -9.60 -1.53
N SER A 15 -8.12 -8.41 -1.73
CA SER A 15 -8.06 -7.37 -0.71
C SER A 15 -9.43 -6.91 -0.22
N SER A 16 -10.45 -6.86 -1.09
CA SER A 16 -11.81 -6.55 -0.67
C SER A 16 -12.41 -7.60 0.26
N GLN A 17 -12.12 -8.89 0.03
CA GLN A 17 -12.62 -9.98 0.87
C GLN A 17 -11.93 -9.96 2.25
N ILE A 18 -10.60 -9.81 2.25
CA ILE A 18 -9.80 -9.70 3.48
C ILE A 18 -10.24 -8.50 4.31
N PHE A 19 -10.51 -7.36 3.66
CA PHE A 19 -11.01 -6.17 4.34
C PHE A 19 -12.35 -6.41 5.03
N GLN A 20 -13.32 -7.02 4.36
CA GLN A 20 -14.63 -7.31 4.97
C GLN A 20 -14.51 -8.24 6.18
N GLU A 21 -13.75 -9.32 6.05
CA GLU A 21 -13.54 -10.25 7.17
C GLU A 21 -12.86 -9.54 8.36
N ALA A 22 -11.85 -8.72 8.10
CA ALA A 22 -11.18 -7.97 9.14
C ALA A 22 -12.08 -6.90 9.78
N LEU A 23 -12.96 -6.28 9.00
CA LEU A 23 -13.94 -5.31 9.48
C LEU A 23 -14.95 -5.99 10.43
N GLU A 24 -15.53 -7.11 10.02
CA GLU A 24 -16.45 -7.91 10.86
C GLU A 24 -15.77 -8.36 12.17
N LEU A 25 -14.52 -8.83 12.08
CA LEU A 25 -13.74 -9.22 13.25
C LEU A 25 -13.48 -8.04 14.18
N SER A 26 -13.11 -6.87 13.64
CA SER A 26 -12.84 -5.66 14.42
C SER A 26 -14.09 -5.17 15.17
N GLN A 27 -15.27 -5.26 14.55
CA GLN A 27 -16.55 -4.90 15.18
C GLN A 27 -16.92 -5.87 16.31
N CYS A 28 -16.73 -7.18 16.10
CA CYS A 28 -17.00 -8.19 17.11
C CYS A 28 -16.07 -8.06 18.32
N LEU A 29 -14.80 -7.73 18.08
CA LEU A 29 -13.77 -7.61 19.11
C LEU A 29 -13.70 -6.20 19.73
N LYS A 30 -14.38 -5.22 19.13
CA LYS A 30 -14.33 -3.79 19.49
C LYS A 30 -12.89 -3.25 19.50
N THR A 31 -12.14 -3.59 18.47
CA THR A 31 -10.73 -3.21 18.30
C THR A 31 -10.56 -2.24 17.15
N GLU A 32 -9.49 -1.45 17.19
CA GLU A 32 -9.14 -0.57 16.08
C GLU A 32 -8.65 -1.35 14.86
N LEU A 33 -8.92 -0.81 13.68
CA LEU A 33 -8.48 -1.37 12.40
C LEU A 33 -7.37 -0.48 11.83
N THR A 34 -6.27 -1.09 11.42
CA THR A 34 -5.20 -0.42 10.68
C THR A 34 -5.02 -1.06 9.33
N LEU A 35 -5.17 -0.26 8.29
CA LEU A 35 -4.99 -0.66 6.91
C LEU A 35 -3.59 -0.26 6.44
N VAL A 36 -2.89 -1.17 5.79
CA VAL A 36 -1.55 -0.92 5.26
C VAL A 36 -1.48 -1.34 3.81
N HIS A 37 -0.94 -0.46 2.98
CA HIS A 37 -0.56 -0.77 1.61
C HIS A 37 0.96 -0.69 1.47
N VAL A 38 1.59 -1.72 0.89
CA VAL A 38 3.03 -1.68 0.63
C VAL A 38 3.27 -1.25 -0.80
N LEU A 39 4.05 -0.17 -0.98
CA LEU A 39 4.63 0.21 -2.26
C LEU A 39 5.88 -0.61 -2.50
N SER A 40 5.78 -1.63 -3.35
CA SER A 40 6.93 -2.42 -3.75
C SER A 40 7.34 -2.14 -5.20
N ARG A 41 8.65 -1.96 -5.40
CA ARG A 41 9.27 -1.94 -6.74
C ARG A 41 9.27 -3.31 -7.43
N GLY A 42 8.93 -4.37 -6.69
CA GLY A 42 8.89 -5.74 -7.20
C GLY A 42 7.48 -6.19 -7.59
N ASP A 43 6.45 -5.37 -7.34
CA ASP A 43 5.07 -5.75 -7.64
C ASP A 43 4.83 -5.79 -9.15
N ALA A 44 3.94 -6.68 -9.58
CA ALA A 44 3.64 -6.87 -11.00
C ALA A 44 3.08 -5.61 -11.67
N ASP A 45 2.46 -4.72 -10.89
CA ASP A 45 1.91 -3.44 -11.35
C ASP A 45 2.79 -2.23 -11.00
N SER A 46 3.97 -2.46 -10.41
CA SER A 46 4.94 -1.41 -10.18
C SER A 46 5.57 -0.95 -11.50
N PRO A 47 5.81 0.36 -11.68
CA PRO A 47 6.50 0.85 -12.86
C PRO A 47 7.89 0.24 -12.99
N SER A 48 8.18 -0.34 -14.15
CA SER A 48 9.51 -0.86 -14.46
C SER A 48 10.49 0.28 -14.70
N LEU A 49 11.67 0.22 -14.09
CA LEU A 49 12.77 1.11 -14.47
C LEU A 49 13.03 0.98 -15.97
N PRO A 50 13.19 2.10 -16.70
CA PRO A 50 13.57 2.05 -18.10
C PRO A 50 14.86 1.25 -18.22
N ALA A 51 14.90 0.32 -19.18
CA ALA A 51 16.14 -0.34 -19.53
C ALA A 51 17.12 0.75 -19.98
N MET A 52 18.11 1.08 -19.14
CA MET A 52 19.17 2.00 -19.52
C MET A 52 19.97 1.28 -20.61
N PRO A 53 19.89 1.71 -21.90
CA PRO A 53 20.84 1.20 -22.86
C PRO A 53 22.24 1.55 -22.35
N MET A 54 23.20 0.63 -22.45
CA MET A 54 24.62 0.93 -22.22
C MET A 54 25.10 1.94 -23.27
N MET A 55 24.71 3.19 -23.12
CA MET A 55 25.02 4.31 -23.99
C MET A 55 25.17 5.56 -23.13
N ASP A 56 26.37 5.73 -22.61
CA ASP A 56 26.92 7.02 -22.14
C ASP A 56 26.99 8.09 -23.28
N TYR A 57 26.25 7.90 -24.38
CA TYR A 57 26.44 8.63 -25.64
C TYR A 57 25.25 9.52 -26.05
N TYR A 58 24.06 9.38 -25.43
CA TYR A 58 22.88 10.21 -25.77
C TYR A 58 22.08 10.64 -24.52
N PRO A 59 22.42 11.78 -23.90
CA PRO A 59 21.75 12.27 -22.68
C PRO A 59 20.26 12.64 -22.88
N ILE A 60 19.84 13.02 -24.09
CA ILE A 60 18.48 13.52 -24.36
C ILE A 60 17.40 12.43 -24.23
N TYR A 61 17.71 11.18 -24.62
CA TYR A 61 16.76 10.06 -24.50
C TYR A 61 16.59 9.57 -23.05
N ASN A 62 17.58 9.83 -22.20
CA ASN A 62 17.56 9.40 -20.81
C ASN A 62 16.61 10.27 -19.97
N VAL A 63 16.62 11.60 -20.17
CA VAL A 63 15.78 12.53 -19.41
C VAL A 63 14.28 12.25 -19.61
N SER A 64 13.81 12.14 -20.85
CA SER A 64 12.38 11.90 -21.11
C SER A 64 11.89 10.53 -20.63
N ALA A 65 12.75 9.51 -20.61
CA ALA A 65 12.40 8.20 -20.07
C ALA A 65 12.34 8.21 -18.53
N MET A 66 13.21 8.98 -17.88
CA MET A 66 13.16 9.20 -16.43
C MET A 66 11.92 10.00 -16.01
N ASP A 67 11.56 11.05 -16.75
CA ASP A 67 10.35 11.84 -16.49
C ASP A 67 9.08 10.96 -16.56
N LEU A 68 8.97 10.13 -17.60
CA LEU A 68 7.85 9.20 -17.77
C LEU A 68 7.79 8.15 -16.64
N PHE A 69 8.95 7.64 -16.22
CA PHE A 69 9.03 6.73 -15.08
C PHE A 69 8.57 7.40 -13.78
N GLU A 70 8.98 8.65 -13.55
CA GLU A 70 8.57 9.42 -12.38
C GLU A 70 7.05 9.67 -12.36
N GLU A 71 6.46 10.01 -13.50
CA GLU A 71 5.01 10.15 -13.64
C GLU A 71 4.28 8.82 -13.36
N ALA A 72 4.77 7.71 -13.91
CA ALA A 72 4.22 6.39 -13.65
C ALA A 72 4.33 6.00 -12.17
N TRP A 73 5.44 6.33 -11.52
CA TRP A 73 5.64 6.10 -10.09
C TRP A 73 4.66 6.89 -9.23
N LYS A 74 4.48 8.18 -9.52
CA LYS A 74 3.49 9.04 -8.83
C LYS A 74 2.07 8.52 -9.02
N ALA A 75 1.73 8.03 -10.21
CA ALA A 75 0.42 7.45 -10.48
C ALA A 75 0.20 6.15 -9.68
N TYR A 76 1.22 5.29 -9.61
CA TYR A 76 1.21 4.07 -8.81
C TYR A 76 1.05 4.37 -7.31
N GLU A 77 1.83 5.31 -6.76
CA GLU A 77 1.70 5.78 -5.38
C GLU A 77 0.27 6.26 -5.08
N LYS A 78 -0.24 7.16 -5.92
CA LYS A 78 -1.58 7.74 -5.79
C LYS A 78 -2.67 6.67 -5.82
N LYS A 79 -2.56 5.67 -6.69
CA LYS A 79 -3.53 4.57 -6.80
C LYS A 79 -3.63 3.78 -5.49
N GLY A 80 -2.50 3.51 -4.83
CA GLY A 80 -2.50 2.85 -3.51
C GLY A 80 -3.19 3.69 -2.44
N LEU A 81 -2.97 5.01 -2.43
CA LEU A 81 -3.65 5.93 -1.50
C LEU A 81 -5.17 6.00 -1.76
N GLU A 82 -5.58 6.05 -3.03
CA GLU A 82 -7.00 6.09 -3.41
C GLU A 82 -7.75 4.83 -2.94
N ILE A 83 -7.11 3.67 -3.03
CA ILE A 83 -7.68 2.41 -2.53
C ILE A 83 -7.78 2.43 -1.01
N LEU A 84 -6.72 2.82 -0.30
CA LEU A 84 -6.76 2.96 1.15
C LEU A 84 -7.87 3.92 1.60
N ASP A 85 -8.00 5.07 0.96
CA ASP A 85 -9.05 6.06 1.25
C ASP A 85 -10.47 5.48 1.04
N SER A 86 -10.65 4.65 0.01
CA SER A 86 -11.93 3.97 -0.24
C SER A 86 -12.32 3.02 0.91
N PHE A 87 -11.38 2.22 1.41
CA PHE A 87 -11.61 1.29 2.52
C PHE A 87 -11.79 2.03 3.85
N VAL A 88 -11.05 3.12 4.08
CA VAL A 88 -11.23 3.97 5.26
C VAL A 88 -12.64 4.55 5.29
N LYS A 89 -13.12 5.10 4.17
CA LYS A 89 -14.49 5.63 4.08
C LYS A 89 -15.52 4.55 4.37
N GLU A 90 -15.38 3.38 3.76
CA GLU A 90 -16.30 2.27 3.98
C GLU A 90 -16.37 1.85 5.47
N ALA A 91 -15.22 1.74 6.14
CA ALA A 91 -15.21 1.39 7.56
C ALA A 91 -15.77 2.52 8.45
N GLN A 92 -15.49 3.78 8.11
CA GLN A 92 -16.03 4.95 8.82
C GLN A 92 -17.56 5.05 8.68
N GLU A 93 -18.13 4.70 7.53
CA GLU A 93 -19.58 4.62 7.32
C GLU A 93 -20.23 3.58 8.24
N GLN A 94 -19.49 2.54 8.62
CA GLN A 94 -19.92 1.53 9.59
C GLN A 94 -19.59 1.90 11.05
N GLY A 95 -19.12 3.13 11.29
CA GLY A 95 -18.84 3.66 12.63
C GLY A 95 -17.54 3.16 13.25
N MET A 96 -16.62 2.59 12.45
CA MET A 96 -15.33 2.12 12.93
C MET A 96 -14.26 3.22 12.86
N THR A 97 -13.42 3.30 13.90
CA THR A 97 -12.17 4.08 13.85
C THR A 97 -11.11 3.28 13.11
N VAL A 98 -10.67 3.82 11.97
CA VAL A 98 -9.68 3.18 11.10
C VAL A 98 -8.52 4.13 10.84
N THR A 99 -7.31 3.57 10.89
CA THR A 99 -6.09 4.24 10.46
C THR A 99 -5.58 3.60 9.18
N ALA A 100 -5.05 4.39 8.25
CA ALA A 100 -4.46 3.86 7.02
C ALA A 100 -3.07 4.42 6.81
N GLN A 101 -2.14 3.58 6.34
CA GLN A 101 -0.79 3.98 6.02
C GLN A 101 -0.30 3.30 4.74
N GLN A 102 0.36 4.06 3.89
CA GLN A 102 1.13 3.52 2.78
C GLN A 102 2.60 3.49 3.18
N ILE A 103 3.23 2.33 3.06
CA ILE A 103 4.63 2.11 3.44
C ILE A 103 5.42 1.61 2.24
N GLU A 104 6.70 1.94 2.14
CA GLU A 104 7.57 1.46 1.06
C GLU A 104 8.39 0.25 1.52
N GLY A 105 8.60 -0.73 0.63
CA GLY A 105 9.55 -1.81 0.87
C GLY A 105 9.20 -3.14 0.20
N GLU A 106 9.82 -4.20 0.70
CA GLU A 106 9.43 -5.57 0.37
C GLU A 106 8.19 -5.92 1.21
N PRO A 107 7.08 -6.38 0.60
CA PRO A 107 5.81 -6.57 1.28
C PRO A 107 5.89 -7.35 2.59
N GLY A 108 6.52 -8.54 2.57
CA GLY A 108 6.59 -9.40 3.74
C GLY A 108 7.34 -8.74 4.91
N PHE A 109 8.52 -8.17 4.62
CA PHE A 109 9.33 -7.48 5.60
C PHE A 109 8.67 -6.22 6.13
N ALA A 110 8.16 -5.36 5.24
CA ALA A 110 7.57 -4.07 5.59
C ALA A 110 6.33 -4.24 6.48
N ILE A 111 5.46 -5.20 6.15
CA ILE A 111 4.29 -5.54 6.98
C ILE A 111 4.72 -6.02 8.36
N CYS A 112 5.66 -6.96 8.44
CA CYS A 112 6.11 -7.50 9.73
C CYS A 112 6.81 -6.45 10.60
N ASP A 113 7.63 -5.59 10.00
CA ASP A 113 8.29 -4.49 10.69
C ASP A 113 7.28 -3.46 11.21
N HIS A 114 6.29 -3.10 10.38
CA HIS A 114 5.21 -2.20 10.76
C HIS A 114 4.39 -2.78 11.93
N ALA A 115 4.00 -4.05 11.85
CA ALA A 115 3.26 -4.74 12.91
C ALA A 115 4.02 -4.77 14.24
N LYS A 116 5.35 -4.96 14.22
CA LYS A 116 6.17 -4.91 15.44
C LYS A 116 6.20 -3.53 16.06
N LYS A 117 6.30 -2.48 15.23
CA LYS A 117 6.33 -1.08 15.69
C LYS A 117 4.99 -0.65 16.28
N SER A 118 3.87 -1.07 15.70
CA SER A 118 2.54 -0.73 16.21
C SER A 118 2.21 -1.40 17.55
N MET A 119 2.81 -2.56 17.86
CA MET A 119 2.65 -3.22 19.17
C MET A 119 3.42 -2.57 20.32
N LEU A 120 4.38 -1.69 20.02
CA LEU A 120 5.26 -1.05 21.01
C LEU A 120 4.83 0.38 21.39
N ALA A 121 3.81 0.92 20.72
CA ALA A 121 3.24 2.25 20.94
C ALA A 121 1.98 2.17 21.82
#